data_AF-A0A257L9C6-F1
#
_entry.id   AF-A0A257L9C6-F1
#
_cell.length_a   1.000
_cell.length_b   1.000
_cell.length_c   1.000
_cell.angle_alpha   90.00
_cell.angle_beta   90.00
_cell.angle_gamma   90.00
#
_symmetry.space_group_name_H-M   'P 1'
#
loop_
_entity.id
_entity.type
_entity.pdbx_description
1 polymer ?
#
loop_
_entity_poly.entity_id
_entity_poly.type
_entity_poly.pdbx_seq_one_letter_code
_entity_poly.pdbx_strand_id
1 'polypeptide(L)'
;MPATNLERIKKNCYTLHHAAPPCTMLLHNGEMTMTASKHPYPKICVFCQEAFLARKSTTLYCSHKCGSRAYKENKRQEKLLQDKTLVKSQLTAPVVMIQAREVLSVNEVSLLLGISRWTVARMIKANKIRTFSIGTRRLILRDELDKILKSK
;
A
#
# COMPACT_ATOMS: atom_id res chain seq x y z
N MET A 1 24.05 8.36 41.60
CA MET A 1 24.84 7.42 42.41
C MET A 1 25.37 6.33 41.49
N PRO A 2 26.70 6.19 41.35
CA PRO A 2 27.32 5.40 40.30
C PRO A 2 27.36 3.92 40.70
N ALA A 3 27.02 3.03 39.76
CA ALA A 3 27.24 1.59 39.91
C ALA A 3 28.66 1.24 39.42
N THR A 4 29.31 0.42 40.23
CA THR A 4 30.72 0.06 40.29
C THR A 4 31.21 -0.80 39.12
N ASN A 5 32.50 -0.65 38.80
CA ASN A 5 33.28 -1.43 37.84
C ASN A 5 33.04 -2.95 37.96
N LEU A 6 32.56 -3.57 36.88
CA LEU A 6 32.57 -5.02 36.71
C LEU A 6 33.88 -5.42 36.04
N GLU A 7 34.65 -6.20 36.77
CA GLU A 7 36.03 -6.58 36.48
C GLU A 7 36.17 -7.32 35.16
N ARG A 8 37.09 -6.84 34.33
CA ARG A 8 37.43 -7.41 33.02
C ARG A 8 38.32 -8.64 33.24
N ILE A 9 37.73 -9.83 33.29
CA ILE A 9 38.48 -11.10 33.33
C ILE A 9 39.22 -11.27 31.99
N LYS A 10 40.52 -10.96 31.97
CA LYS A 10 41.41 -11.26 30.83
C LYS A 10 41.70 -12.76 30.81
N LYS A 11 41.11 -13.49 29.87
CA LYS A 11 41.50 -14.87 29.56
C LYS A 11 42.79 -14.82 28.72
N ASN A 12 43.92 -15.24 29.29
CA ASN A 12 45.15 -15.44 28.53
C ASN A 12 45.07 -16.79 27.80
N CYS A 13 45.16 -16.77 26.47
CA CYS A 13 45.35 -17.96 25.66
C CYS A 13 46.81 -17.97 25.20
N TYR A 14 47.58 -18.98 25.60
CA TYR A 14 48.97 -19.14 25.19
C TYR A 14 49.05 -20.06 23.98
N THR A 15 49.75 -19.62 22.95
CA THR A 15 50.26 -20.49 21.88
C THR A 15 51.78 -20.38 21.90
N LEU A 16 52.45 -21.53 21.91
CA LEU A 16 53.90 -21.63 21.86
C LEU A 16 54.35 -21.46 20.41
N HIS A 17 55.26 -20.51 20.16
CA HIS A 17 56.05 -20.47 18.93
C HIS A 17 57.55 -20.46 19.25
N HIS A 18 58.26 -21.29 18.50
CA HIS A 18 59.69 -21.57 18.61
C HIS A 18 60.58 -20.37 18.29
N ALA A 19 61.79 -20.39 18.84
CA ALA A 19 62.79 -19.33 18.73
C ALA A 19 63.38 -19.18 17.31
N ALA A 20 63.40 -17.92 16.85
CA ALA A 20 64.39 -17.25 15.99
C ALA A 20 64.29 -15.72 16.26
N PRO A 21 65.32 -14.90 15.96
CA PRO A 21 66.00 -13.89 16.82
C PRO A 21 65.13 -12.72 17.39
N PRO A 22 65.59 -11.99 18.44
CA PRO A 22 64.73 -11.14 19.25
C PRO A 22 64.40 -9.83 18.52
N CYS A 23 63.32 -9.85 17.75
CA CYS A 23 62.72 -8.67 17.17
C CYS A 23 62.26 -7.76 18.31
N THR A 24 62.88 -6.59 18.47
CA THR A 24 62.41 -5.56 19.39
C THR A 24 61.08 -5.04 18.88
N MET A 25 60.00 -5.61 19.40
CA MET A 25 58.63 -5.19 19.10
C MET A 25 58.42 -3.80 19.72
N LEU A 26 58.53 -2.74 18.91
CA LEU A 26 57.92 -1.46 19.28
C LEU A 26 56.42 -1.69 19.34
N LEU A 27 55.87 -1.73 20.56
CA LEU A 27 54.44 -1.68 20.81
C LEU A 27 53.92 -0.32 20.34
N HIS A 28 53.51 -0.26 19.08
CA HIS A 28 52.59 0.79 18.65
C HIS A 28 51.25 0.53 19.35
N ASN A 29 51.03 1.21 20.48
CA ASN A 29 49.73 1.34 21.11
C ASN A 29 48.86 2.28 20.25
N GLY A 30 48.52 1.86 19.04
CA GLY A 30 47.52 2.51 18.20
C GLY A 30 46.19 1.81 18.44
N GLU A 31 45.24 2.50 19.09
CA GLU A 31 43.84 2.07 19.06
C GLU A 31 43.33 2.11 17.61
N MET A 32 43.20 0.94 16.98
CA MET A 32 42.47 0.80 15.72
C MET A 32 40.97 0.97 16.01
N THR A 33 40.49 2.22 16.09
CA THR A 33 39.04 2.46 16.09
C THR A 33 38.51 2.19 14.69
N MET A 34 37.76 1.10 14.53
CA MET A 34 37.00 0.79 13.30
C MET A 34 35.84 1.79 13.17
N THR A 35 36.15 3.07 12.95
CA THR A 35 35.14 4.06 12.61
C THR A 35 34.85 3.93 11.12
N ALA A 36 33.65 3.49 10.78
CA ALA A 36 33.19 3.49 9.40
C ALA A 36 33.40 4.88 8.81
N SER A 37 34.27 4.98 7.80
CA SER A 37 34.61 6.24 7.19
C SER A 37 33.35 6.82 6.55
N LYS A 38 32.84 7.91 7.15
CA LYS A 38 31.53 8.49 6.84
C LYS A 38 31.63 9.38 5.60
N HIS A 39 32.16 8.83 4.51
CA HIS A 39 32.37 9.56 3.26
C HIS A 39 31.01 9.96 2.67
N PRO A 40 30.76 11.25 2.44
CA PRO A 40 29.55 11.69 1.78
C PRO A 40 29.57 11.26 0.32
N TYR A 41 28.43 10.83 -0.20
CA TYR A 41 28.28 10.41 -1.60
C TYR A 41 27.05 11.10 -2.22
N PRO A 42 27.09 11.40 -3.54
CA PRO A 42 26.04 12.14 -4.22
C PRO A 42 24.77 11.31 -4.36
N LYS A 43 23.62 11.96 -4.14
CA LYS A 43 22.27 11.41 -4.28
C LYS A 43 21.32 12.45 -4.84
N ILE A 44 20.19 12.01 -5.37
CA ILE A 44 19.11 12.90 -5.84
C ILE A 44 18.01 12.94 -4.77
N CYS A 45 17.53 14.14 -4.45
CA CYS A 45 16.44 14.35 -3.51
C CYS A 45 15.12 13.82 -4.09
N VAL A 46 14.41 12.96 -3.35
CA VAL A 46 13.12 12.39 -3.80
C VAL A 46 12.04 13.46 -4.01
N PHE A 47 12.15 14.61 -3.33
CA PHE A 47 11.14 15.67 -3.38
C PHE A 47 11.44 16.75 -4.42
N CYS A 48 12.59 17.43 -4.34
CA CYS A 48 12.94 18.52 -5.27
C CYS A 48 13.77 18.07 -6.47
N GLN A 49 14.17 16.80 -6.54
CA GLN A 49 14.94 16.22 -7.65
C GLN A 49 16.33 16.84 -7.87
N GLU A 50 16.81 17.63 -6.90
CA GLU A 50 18.16 18.20 -6.92
C GLU A 50 19.19 17.22 -6.35
N ALA A 51 20.42 17.28 -6.88
CA ALA A 51 21.55 16.53 -6.36
C ALA A 51 22.04 17.09 -5.01
N PHE A 52 22.37 16.21 -4.07
CA PHE A 52 22.92 16.58 -2.76
C PHE A 52 23.89 15.51 -2.24
N LEU A 53 24.73 15.90 -1.27
CA LEU A 53 25.68 15.00 -0.63
C LEU A 53 25.06 14.36 0.62
N ALA A 54 24.93 13.04 0.62
CA ALA A 54 24.38 12.28 1.73
C ALA A 54 25.47 11.60 2.55
N ARG A 55 25.37 11.65 3.89
CA ARG A 55 26.27 10.94 4.81
C ARG A 55 25.79 9.53 5.17
N LYS A 56 24.50 9.23 4.97
CA LYS A 56 23.88 7.93 5.31
C LYS A 56 23.17 7.36 4.09
N SER A 57 23.25 6.04 3.90
CA SER A 57 22.48 5.27 2.89
C SER A 57 20.97 5.50 2.96
N THR A 58 20.45 5.85 4.14
CA THR A 58 19.02 6.06 4.37
C THR A 58 18.53 7.49 4.13
N THR A 59 19.43 8.46 3.89
CA THR A 59 19.00 9.84 3.62
C THR A 59 18.41 9.94 2.22
N LEU A 60 17.14 10.37 2.14
CA LEU A 60 16.34 10.50 0.91
C LEU A 60 16.15 11.95 0.43
N TYR A 61 16.33 12.92 1.33
CA TYR A 61 16.01 14.32 1.07
C TYR A 61 17.24 15.21 1.31
N CYS A 62 17.38 16.27 0.51
CA CYS A 62 18.47 17.24 0.65
C CYS A 62 18.37 18.08 1.94
N SER A 63 17.18 18.23 2.52
CA SER A 63 16.95 19.05 3.71
C SER A 63 15.72 18.61 4.50
N HIS A 64 15.64 19.03 5.76
CA HIS A 64 14.46 18.83 6.62
C HIS A 64 13.20 19.46 6.03
N LYS A 65 13.33 20.57 5.29
CA LYS A 65 12.23 21.23 4.59
C LYS A 65 11.63 20.31 3.52
N CYS A 66 12.48 19.70 2.68
CA CYS A 66 12.04 18.75 1.66
C CYS A 66 11.41 17.50 2.28
N GLY A 67 11.99 16.94 3.34
CA GLY A 67 11.40 15.81 4.07
C GLY A 67 10.02 16.13 4.66
N SER A 68 9.87 17.32 5.26
CA SER A 68 8.59 17.76 5.82
C SER A 68 7.51 17.98 4.76
N ARG A 69 7.88 18.53 3.59
CA ARG A 69 6.95 18.72 2.46
C ARG A 69 6.53 17.38 1.86
N ALA A 70 7.47 16.47 1.62
CA ALA A 70 7.19 15.13 1.13
C ALA A 70 6.26 14.36 2.08
N TYR A 71 6.49 14.44 3.39
CA TYR A 71 5.60 13.82 4.38
C TYR A 71 4.15 14.33 4.29
N LYS A 72 3.96 15.65 4.20
CA LYS A 72 2.63 16.26 4.09
C LYS A 72 1.93 15.87 2.79
N GLU A 73 2.67 15.84 1.68
CA GLU A 73 2.12 15.44 0.37
C GLU A 73 1.72 13.96 0.38
N ASN A 74 2.58 13.07 0.90
CA ASN A 74 2.24 11.66 1.05
C ASN A 74 0.99 11.45 1.91
N LYS A 75 0.86 12.19 3.03
CA LYS A 75 -0.37 12.14 3.85
C LYS A 75 -1.61 12.66 3.14
N ARG A 76 -1.47 13.68 2.28
CA ARG A 76 -2.58 14.16 1.44
C ARG A 76 -2.99 13.08 0.42
N GLN A 77 -2.02 12.47 -0.24
CA GLN A 77 -2.27 11.41 -1.22
C GLN A 77 -2.91 10.17 -0.58
N GLU A 78 -2.47 9.77 0.61
CA GLU A 78 -3.06 8.67 1.37
C GLU A 78 -4.56 8.91 1.63
N LYS A 79 -4.93 10.13 2.07
CA LYS A 79 -6.34 10.49 2.27
C LYS A 79 -7.14 10.44 0.97
N LEU A 80 -6.62 11.01 -0.11
CA LEU A 80 -7.28 10.99 -1.42
C LEU A 80 -7.48 9.55 -1.94
N LEU A 81 -6.54 8.65 -1.67
CA LEU A 81 -6.67 7.24 -2.01
C LEU A 81 -7.74 6.55 -1.16
N GLN A 82 -7.76 6.80 0.15
CA GLN A 82 -8.79 6.29 1.05
C GLN A 82 -10.19 6.75 0.59
N ASP A 83 -10.37 8.04 0.32
CA ASP A 83 -11.64 8.58 -0.16
C ASP A 83 -12.06 7.94 -1.48
N LYS A 84 -11.13 7.79 -2.44
CA LYS A 84 -11.40 7.09 -3.70
C LYS A 84 -11.80 5.63 -3.49
N THR A 85 -11.17 4.92 -2.55
CA THR A 85 -11.54 3.52 -2.25
C THR A 85 -12.90 3.40 -1.60
N LEU A 86 -13.25 4.32 -0.69
CA LEU A 86 -14.56 4.39 -0.04
C LEU A 86 -15.67 4.73 -1.04
N VAL A 87 -15.43 5.72 -1.91
CA VAL A 87 -16.40 6.08 -2.95
C VAL A 87 -16.57 4.91 -3.92
N LYS A 88 -15.49 4.25 -4.35
CA LYS A 88 -15.58 3.07 -5.21
C LYS A 88 -16.36 1.94 -4.56
N SER A 89 -16.10 1.63 -3.29
CA SER A 89 -16.80 0.55 -2.58
C SER A 89 -18.29 0.87 -2.38
N GLN A 90 -18.64 2.12 -2.08
CA GLN A 90 -20.02 2.57 -1.99
C GLN A 90 -20.77 2.45 -3.33
N LEU A 91 -20.08 2.70 -4.45
CA LEU A 91 -20.67 2.58 -5.79
C LEU A 91 -20.77 1.13 -6.28
N THR A 92 -19.84 0.24 -5.93
CA THR A 92 -19.84 -1.16 -6.38
C THR A 92 -20.63 -2.11 -5.49
N ALA A 93 -20.71 -1.85 -4.18
CA ALA A 93 -21.51 -2.64 -3.23
C ALA A 93 -22.96 -2.88 -3.69
N PRO A 94 -23.73 -1.88 -4.19
CA PRO A 94 -25.11 -2.13 -4.62
C PRO A 94 -25.18 -3.07 -5.82
N VAL A 95 -24.23 -3.03 -6.76
CA VAL A 95 -24.28 -3.85 -7.97
C VAL A 95 -24.07 -5.33 -7.67
N VAL A 96 -23.09 -5.66 -6.81
CA VAL A 96 -22.80 -7.06 -6.44
C VAL A 96 -23.99 -7.67 -5.69
N MET A 97 -24.60 -6.93 -4.77
CA MET A 97 -25.78 -7.38 -4.04
C MET A 97 -26.99 -7.60 -4.94
N ILE A 98 -27.13 -6.82 -6.01
CA ILE A 98 -28.21 -6.98 -6.99
C ILE A 98 -27.96 -8.21 -7.87
N GLN A 99 -26.71 -8.55 -8.20
CA GLN A 99 -26.41 -9.74 -9.01
C GLN A 99 -26.78 -11.05 -8.31
N ALA A 100 -26.68 -11.10 -6.98
CA ALA A 100 -27.03 -12.29 -6.19
C ALA A 100 -28.55 -12.51 -6.00
N ARG A 101 -29.40 -11.53 -6.32
CA ARG A 101 -30.86 -11.67 -6.14
C ARG A 101 -31.52 -12.34 -7.34
N GLU A 102 -32.35 -13.33 -7.06
CA GLU A 102 -33.19 -14.02 -8.05
C GLU A 102 -34.38 -13.16 -8.50
N VAL A 103 -34.88 -12.30 -7.60
CA VAL A 103 -36.02 -11.41 -7.86
C VAL A 103 -35.54 -9.96 -7.86
N LEU A 104 -35.85 -9.26 -8.94
CA LEU A 104 -35.37 -7.91 -9.20
C LEU A 104 -36.53 -6.94 -9.37
N SER A 105 -36.39 -5.76 -8.79
CA SER A 105 -37.25 -4.61 -9.07
C SER A 105 -36.88 -3.96 -10.40
N VAL A 106 -37.81 -3.20 -10.98
CA VAL A 106 -37.59 -2.45 -12.23
C VAL A 106 -36.35 -1.54 -12.16
N ASN A 107 -36.04 -0.98 -10.98
CA ASN A 107 -34.86 -0.13 -10.78
C ASN A 107 -33.57 -0.94 -10.79
N GLU A 108 -33.57 -2.11 -10.16
CA GLU A 108 -32.41 -3.01 -10.12
C GLU A 108 -32.12 -3.58 -11.51
N VAL A 109 -33.16 -3.92 -12.28
CA VAL A 109 -33.01 -4.34 -13.68
C VAL A 109 -32.41 -3.23 -14.54
N SER A 110 -32.85 -1.98 -14.34
CA SER A 110 -32.29 -0.80 -15.02
C SER A 110 -30.79 -0.64 -14.73
N LEU A 111 -30.38 -0.80 -13.48
CA LEU A 111 -28.97 -0.74 -13.06
C LEU A 111 -28.16 -1.90 -13.63
N LEU A 112 -28.69 -3.13 -13.59
CA LEU A 112 -28.03 -4.33 -14.09
C LEU A 112 -27.78 -4.30 -15.60
N LEU A 113 -28.78 -3.87 -16.38
CA LEU A 113 -28.69 -3.81 -17.83
C LEU A 113 -27.99 -2.54 -18.34
N GLY A 114 -27.79 -1.54 -17.48
CA GLY A 114 -27.27 -0.22 -17.88
C GLY A 114 -28.25 0.56 -18.76
N ILE A 115 -29.56 0.32 -18.60
CA ILE A 115 -30.62 0.90 -19.43
C ILE A 115 -31.53 1.78 -18.57
N SER A 116 -32.15 2.83 -19.13
CA SER A 116 -33.10 3.66 -18.39
C SER A 116 -34.30 2.88 -17.84
N ARG A 117 -34.78 3.25 -16.65
CA ARG A 117 -36.02 2.72 -16.04
C ARG A 117 -37.22 2.78 -17.00
N TRP A 118 -37.30 3.85 -17.81
CA TRP A 118 -38.37 4.03 -18.79
C TRP A 118 -38.34 2.99 -19.89
N THR A 119 -37.16 2.62 -20.37
CA THR A 119 -37.01 1.56 -21.38
C THR A 119 -37.43 0.21 -20.80
N VAL A 120 -37.03 -0.11 -19.56
CA VAL A 120 -37.48 -1.33 -18.88
C VAL A 120 -39.01 -1.33 -18.75
N ALA A 121 -39.60 -0.21 -18.33
CA ALA A 121 -41.05 -0.07 -18.24
C ALA A 121 -41.75 -0.24 -19.61
N ARG A 122 -41.15 0.24 -20.70
CA ARG A 122 -41.64 0.06 -22.07
C ARG A 122 -41.57 -1.41 -22.50
N MET A 123 -40.50 -2.12 -22.18
CA MET A 123 -40.37 -3.56 -22.46
C MET A 123 -41.43 -4.38 -21.74
N ILE A 124 -41.76 -4.02 -20.50
CA ILE A 124 -42.85 -4.65 -19.75
C ILE A 124 -44.19 -4.34 -20.41
N LYS A 125 -44.46 -3.09 -20.81
CA LYS A 125 -45.69 -2.72 -21.54
C LYS A 125 -45.83 -3.45 -22.88
N ALA A 126 -44.71 -3.70 -23.56
CA ALA A 126 -44.66 -4.45 -24.81
C ALA A 126 -44.68 -5.97 -24.61
N ASN A 127 -44.89 -6.48 -23.38
CA ASN A 127 -44.90 -7.89 -23.02
C ASN A 127 -43.63 -8.66 -23.41
N LYS A 128 -42.48 -7.98 -23.54
CA LYS A 128 -41.18 -8.61 -23.84
C LYS A 128 -40.54 -9.26 -22.62
N ILE A 129 -40.88 -8.79 -21.42
CA ILE A 129 -40.39 -9.30 -20.13
C ILE A 129 -41.62 -9.74 -19.33
N ARG A 130 -41.66 -10.99 -18.87
CA ARG A 130 -42.70 -11.41 -17.93
C ARG A 130 -42.41 -10.84 -16.54
N THR A 131 -43.44 -10.27 -15.92
CA THR A 131 -43.34 -9.67 -14.59
C THR A 131 -44.48 -10.11 -13.72
N PHE A 132 -44.26 -10.16 -12.41
CA PHE A 132 -45.30 -10.41 -11.43
C PHE A 132 -45.38 -9.23 -10.46
N SER A 133 -46.57 -8.99 -9.91
CA SER A 133 -46.81 -7.93 -8.94
C SER A 133 -46.99 -8.51 -7.54
N ILE A 134 -46.28 -7.94 -6.56
CA ILE A 134 -46.54 -8.16 -5.15
C ILE A 134 -46.96 -6.81 -4.56
N GLY A 135 -48.24 -6.68 -4.22
CA GLY A 135 -48.83 -5.40 -3.82
C GLY A 135 -48.66 -4.32 -4.88
N THR A 136 -48.01 -3.21 -4.53
CA THR A 136 -47.75 -2.07 -5.44
C THR A 136 -46.47 -2.23 -6.26
N ARG A 137 -45.62 -3.22 -5.96
CA ARG A 137 -44.32 -3.38 -6.59
C ARG A 137 -44.40 -4.40 -7.73
N ARG A 138 -43.78 -4.06 -8.86
CA ARG A 138 -43.55 -4.99 -9.98
C ARG A 138 -42.15 -5.56 -9.89
N LEU A 139 -42.09 -6.89 -9.94
CA LEU A 139 -40.89 -7.69 -9.81
C LEU A 139 -40.67 -8.53 -11.06
N ILE A 140 -39.39 -8.82 -11.34
CA ILE A 140 -38.91 -9.53 -12.52
C ILE A 140 -38.00 -10.64 -12.04
N LEU A 141 -38.19 -11.85 -12.56
CA LEU A 141 -37.29 -12.97 -12.29
C LEU A 141 -36.01 -12.81 -13.10
N ARG A 142 -34.87 -13.19 -12.50
CA ARG A 142 -33.57 -13.24 -13.17
C ARG A 142 -33.63 -14.04 -14.48
N ASP A 143 -34.28 -15.21 -14.43
CA ASP A 143 -34.40 -16.13 -15.57
C ASP A 143 -35.05 -15.49 -16.80
N GLU A 144 -36.00 -14.57 -16.61
CA GLU A 144 -36.64 -13.85 -17.71
C GLU A 144 -35.67 -12.88 -18.39
N LEU A 145 -34.79 -12.23 -17.63
CA LEU A 145 -33.75 -11.38 -18.20
C LEU A 145 -32.73 -12.22 -18.97
N ASP A 146 -32.33 -13.35 -18.42
CA ASP A 146 -31.34 -14.23 -19.04
C ASP A 146 -31.87 -14.85 -20.35
N LYS A 147 -33.17 -15.14 -20.44
CA LYS A 147 -33.82 -15.56 -21.70
C LYS A 147 -33.68 -14.50 -22.79
N ILE A 148 -33.90 -13.23 -22.45
CA ILE A 148 -33.82 -12.11 -23.41
C ILE A 148 -32.38 -11.86 -23.86
N LEU A 149 -31.42 -12.02 -22.95
CA LEU A 149 -30.00 -11.89 -23.27
C LEU A 149 -29.50 -13.04 -24.16
N LYS A 150 -30.04 -14.26 -23.98
CA LYS A 150 -29.67 -15.44 -24.77
C LYS A 150 -30.38 -15.52 -26.12
N SER A 151 -31.56 -14.90 -26.27
CA SER A 151 -32.34 -14.94 -27.52
C SER A 151 -31.83 -14.01 -28.62
N LYS A 152 -30.63 -13.46 -28.46
CA LYS A 152 -30.04 -12.46 -29.35
C LYS A 152 -28.63 -12.88 -29.71
#